data_AF-A0AA37ALC7-F1
#
_entry.id   AF-A0AA37ALC7-F1
#
_cell.length_a   1.000
_cell.length_b   1.000
_cell.length_c   1.000
_cell.angle_alpha   90.00
_cell.angle_beta   90.00
_cell.angle_gamma   90.00
#
_symmetry.space_group_name_H-M   'P 1'
#
loop_
_entity.id
_entity.type
_entity.pdbx_description
1 polymer ?
#
loop_
_entity_poly.entity_id
_entity_poly.type
_entity_poly.pdbx_seq_one_letter_code
_entity_poly.pdbx_strand_id
1 'polypeptide(L)'
;MSDKRTAEEGRFAGLALAEEELVARVAWCYYHDGLTQNDIGERLGLPRLKISRLLEKGRQSGVIRVQINSRYEGCLALETELQQRFGLKLVRVMPALNTPPMNVRLGIGAAQSLMGVLQPGQLLAVGFGETTMSSLQHLSGFISSQQIRLVTLSGGVGPYMTGIGQLDAACSVSMIPAPLRVSSAEVAGILKRETSVRDVILAATAADVAVVGIGSVNQRRDATILRSGYISEGEQLMYARKGAVGDILGYFLNAEGECVEELEIHKELLGVTLDELAQLPTIVGVAGGEEKADAIYAALKGRRINGLVTEETTARAVLALAG
;
A
#
# COMPACT_ATOMS: atom_id res chain seq x y z
N MET A 1 -52.41 -8.96 15.68
CA MET A 1 -51.02 -8.43 15.58
C MET A 1 -50.03 -9.53 15.22
N SER A 2 -50.25 -10.29 14.13
CA SER A 2 -49.38 -11.42 13.76
C SER A 2 -49.10 -11.55 12.25
N ASP A 3 -49.42 -10.53 11.44
CA ASP A 3 -49.36 -10.62 9.96
C ASP A 3 -48.30 -9.73 9.30
N LYS A 4 -47.39 -9.13 10.08
CA LYS A 4 -46.31 -8.30 9.54
C LYS A 4 -44.92 -8.95 9.55
N ARG A 5 -44.74 -10.13 10.15
CA ARG A 5 -43.41 -10.79 10.24
C ARG A 5 -43.08 -11.72 9.07
N THR A 6 -44.07 -12.27 8.40
CA THR A 6 -43.88 -13.26 7.31
C THR A 6 -43.69 -12.65 5.93
N ALA A 7 -43.85 -11.33 5.76
CA ALA A 7 -43.73 -10.67 4.45
C ALA A 7 -42.29 -10.24 4.07
N GLU A 8 -41.32 -10.31 4.98
CA GLU A 8 -39.92 -9.93 4.70
C GLU A 8 -38.98 -11.10 4.39
N GLU A 9 -39.38 -12.34 4.69
CA GLU A 9 -38.50 -13.53 4.61
C GLU A 9 -38.21 -13.99 3.17
N GLY A 10 -38.95 -13.53 2.17
CA GLY A 10 -38.81 -13.97 0.78
C GLY A 10 -38.21 -12.96 -0.20
N ARG A 11 -37.78 -11.77 0.26
CA ARG A 11 -37.56 -10.62 -0.64
C ARG A 11 -36.33 -10.71 -1.57
N PHE A 12 -35.46 -11.70 -1.37
CA PHE A 12 -34.18 -11.82 -2.10
C PHE A 12 -34.03 -13.12 -2.91
N ALA A 13 -35.00 -14.04 -2.83
CA ALA A 13 -35.01 -15.29 -3.59
C ALA A 13 -35.37 -15.02 -5.05
N GLY A 14 -34.42 -14.53 -5.86
CA GLY A 14 -34.59 -14.40 -7.32
C GLY A 14 -33.93 -13.19 -7.98
N LEU A 15 -33.27 -12.30 -7.23
CA LEU A 15 -32.51 -11.21 -7.82
C LEU A 15 -31.10 -11.70 -8.17
N ALA A 16 -30.71 -11.60 -9.44
CA ALA A 16 -29.32 -11.73 -9.87
C ALA A 16 -28.55 -10.50 -9.38
N LEU A 17 -28.28 -10.46 -8.08
CA LEU A 17 -27.52 -9.39 -7.45
C LEU A 17 -26.08 -9.44 -7.94
N ALA A 18 -25.51 -8.27 -8.23
CA ALA A 18 -24.08 -8.16 -8.46
C ALA A 18 -23.33 -8.71 -7.24
N GLU A 19 -22.17 -9.33 -7.47
CA GLU A 19 -21.41 -10.00 -6.41
C GLU A 19 -21.04 -9.04 -5.27
N GLU A 20 -20.73 -7.78 -5.60
CA GLU A 20 -20.43 -6.73 -4.62
C GLU A 20 -21.64 -6.41 -3.72
N GLU A 21 -22.86 -6.36 -4.28
CA GLU A 21 -24.07 -6.17 -3.50
C GLU A 21 -24.33 -7.36 -2.55
N LEU A 22 -24.05 -8.58 -3.01
CA LEU A 22 -24.13 -9.78 -2.16
C LEU A 22 -23.14 -9.71 -1.00
N VAL A 23 -21.89 -9.30 -1.25
CA VAL A 23 -20.88 -9.13 -0.20
C VAL A 23 -21.33 -8.10 0.83
N ALA A 24 -21.81 -6.93 0.40
CA ALA A 24 -22.27 -5.88 1.29
C ALA A 24 -23.46 -6.32 2.16
N ARG A 25 -24.45 -7.00 1.56
CA ARG A 25 -25.61 -7.54 2.28
C ARG A 25 -25.23 -8.60 3.31
N VAL A 26 -24.39 -9.55 2.91
CA VAL A 26 -23.90 -10.60 3.81
C VAL A 26 -23.13 -9.99 4.98
N ALA A 27 -22.28 -9.00 4.71
CA ALA A 27 -21.55 -8.27 5.75
C ALA A 27 -22.49 -7.55 6.72
N TRP A 28 -23.51 -6.86 6.23
CA TRP A 28 -24.49 -6.15 7.05
C TRP A 28 -25.23 -7.11 7.98
N CYS A 29 -25.80 -8.18 7.42
CA CYS A 29 -26.51 -9.20 8.19
C CYS A 29 -25.63 -9.82 9.29
N TYR A 30 -24.34 -10.03 9.00
CA TYR A 30 -23.43 -10.67 9.95
C TYR A 30 -22.97 -9.72 11.07
N TYR A 31 -22.52 -8.50 10.73
CA TYR A 31 -21.90 -7.60 11.71
C TYR A 31 -22.89 -6.64 12.39
N HIS A 32 -23.95 -6.21 11.71
CA HIS A 32 -24.93 -5.27 12.26
C HIS A 32 -26.19 -5.96 12.78
N ASP A 33 -26.72 -6.93 12.03
CA ASP A 33 -27.93 -7.65 12.46
C ASP A 33 -27.62 -8.85 13.39
N GLY A 34 -26.35 -9.23 13.51
CA GLY A 34 -25.89 -10.29 14.41
C GLY A 34 -26.31 -11.71 14.00
N LEU A 35 -26.70 -11.91 12.73
CA LEU A 35 -27.16 -13.20 12.22
C LEU A 35 -26.00 -14.20 12.08
N THR A 36 -26.26 -15.49 12.31
CA THR A 36 -25.27 -16.53 12.04
C THR A 36 -25.12 -16.76 10.55
N GLN A 37 -23.99 -17.32 10.10
CA GLN A 37 -23.80 -17.65 8.68
C GLN A 37 -24.86 -18.62 8.14
N ASN A 38 -25.47 -19.44 9.00
CA ASN A 38 -26.57 -20.33 8.62
C ASN A 38 -27.84 -19.52 8.36
N ASP A 39 -28.23 -18.65 9.28
CA ASP A 39 -29.44 -17.81 9.15
C ASP A 39 -29.37 -16.92 7.90
N ILE A 40 -28.18 -16.38 7.62
CA ILE A 40 -27.93 -15.58 6.40
C ILE A 40 -28.07 -16.47 5.16
N GLY A 41 -27.57 -17.69 5.21
CA GLY A 41 -27.67 -18.67 4.12
C GLY A 41 -29.12 -19.02 3.79
N GLU A 42 -29.94 -19.28 4.81
CA GLU A 42 -31.37 -19.53 4.66
C GLU A 42 -32.10 -18.33 4.06
N ARG A 43 -31.81 -17.12 4.57
CA ARG A 43 -32.46 -15.88 4.12
C ARG A 43 -32.12 -15.49 2.67
N LEU A 44 -30.89 -15.77 2.22
CA LEU A 44 -30.43 -15.44 0.87
C LEU A 44 -30.51 -16.62 -0.11
N GLY A 45 -30.92 -17.80 0.35
CA GLY A 45 -30.92 -19.03 -0.47
C GLY A 45 -29.51 -19.47 -0.91
N LEU A 46 -28.49 -19.21 -0.08
CA LEU A 46 -27.09 -19.51 -0.40
C LEU A 46 -26.50 -20.52 0.60
N PRO A 47 -25.62 -21.45 0.14
CA PRO A 47 -24.94 -22.35 1.06
C PRO A 47 -24.07 -21.60 2.07
N ARG A 48 -24.01 -22.07 3.32
CA ARG A 48 -23.15 -21.51 4.38
C ARG A 48 -21.70 -21.30 3.93
N LEU A 49 -21.15 -22.24 3.15
CA LEU A 49 -19.79 -22.12 2.62
C LEU A 49 -19.63 -20.91 1.69
N LYS A 50 -20.67 -20.58 0.90
CA LYS A 50 -20.69 -19.38 0.05
C LYS A 50 -20.78 -18.11 0.91
N ILE A 51 -21.57 -18.10 1.97
CA ILE A 51 -21.61 -16.98 2.94
C ILE A 51 -20.24 -16.72 3.56
N SER A 52 -19.57 -17.78 4.02
CA SER A 52 -18.20 -17.69 4.58
C SER A 52 -17.21 -17.10 3.56
N ARG A 53 -17.25 -17.57 2.31
CA ARG A 53 -16.42 -17.04 1.21
C ARG A 53 -16.72 -15.57 0.89
N LEU A 54 -17.99 -15.16 0.93
CA LEU A 54 -18.38 -13.77 0.69
C LEU A 54 -17.90 -12.84 1.82
N LEU A 55 -17.99 -13.27 3.08
CA LEU A 55 -17.43 -12.52 4.21
C LEU A 55 -15.90 -12.38 4.09
N GLU A 56 -15.21 -13.46 3.72
CA GLU A 56 -13.76 -13.43 3.53
C GLU A 56 -13.37 -12.53 2.35
N LYS A 57 -14.09 -12.64 1.22
CA LYS A 57 -13.91 -11.75 0.07
C LYS A 57 -14.13 -10.29 0.45
N GLY A 58 -15.16 -9.98 1.23
CA GLY A 58 -15.44 -8.63 1.69
C GLY A 58 -14.34 -8.05 2.58
N ARG A 59 -13.67 -8.88 3.40
CA ARG A 59 -12.49 -8.45 4.16
C ARG A 59 -11.29 -8.19 3.25
N GLN A 60 -11.06 -9.08 2.28
CA GLN A 60 -9.92 -8.97 1.35
C GLN A 60 -10.06 -7.80 0.38
N SER A 61 -11.28 -7.50 -0.09
CA SER A 61 -11.56 -6.37 -0.99
C SER A 61 -11.71 -5.03 -0.27
N GLY A 62 -11.70 -5.01 1.07
CA GLY A 62 -11.90 -3.78 1.84
C GLY A 62 -13.35 -3.27 1.89
N VAL A 63 -14.33 -3.99 1.32
CA VAL A 63 -15.77 -3.70 1.50
C VAL A 63 -16.15 -3.78 2.98
N ILE A 64 -15.51 -4.69 3.73
CA ILE A 64 -15.68 -4.85 5.17
C ILE A 64 -14.48 -4.21 5.87
N ARG A 65 -14.72 -3.05 6.49
CA ARG A 65 -13.72 -2.35 7.32
C ARG A 65 -13.95 -2.65 8.80
N VAL A 66 -12.96 -3.25 9.45
CA VAL A 66 -12.97 -3.42 10.91
C VAL A 66 -12.16 -2.28 11.54
N GLN A 67 -12.83 -1.44 12.32
CA GLN A 67 -12.21 -0.39 13.11
C GLN A 67 -12.16 -0.79 14.57
N ILE A 68 -10.96 -0.82 15.15
CA ILE A 68 -10.75 -1.12 16.58
C ILE A 68 -10.40 0.20 17.27
N ASN A 69 -11.32 0.68 18.11
CA ASN A 69 -11.11 1.86 18.95
C ASN A 69 -10.68 1.38 20.34
N SER A 70 -9.39 1.49 20.65
CA SER A 70 -8.79 0.95 21.87
C SER A 70 -7.81 1.96 22.48
N ARG A 71 -7.75 1.99 23.82
CA ARG A 71 -6.83 2.83 24.60
C ARG A 71 -5.56 2.10 25.05
N TYR A 72 -5.34 0.85 24.63
CA TYR A 72 -4.25 0.01 25.15
C TYR A 72 -2.87 0.40 24.60
N GLU A 73 -1.87 0.41 25.49
CA GLU A 73 -0.64 1.21 25.37
C GLU A 73 0.40 0.75 24.35
N GLY A 74 0.47 -0.52 23.94
CA GLY A 74 1.63 -1.06 23.18
C GLY A 74 1.92 -0.36 21.84
N CYS A 75 1.15 -0.69 20.80
CA CYS A 75 1.30 -0.05 19.49
C CYS A 75 1.04 1.47 19.54
N LEU A 76 0.07 1.92 20.35
CA LEU A 76 -0.31 3.33 20.43
C LEU A 76 0.81 4.20 21.03
N ALA A 77 1.56 3.70 22.01
CA ALA A 77 2.72 4.41 22.53
C ALA A 77 3.82 4.53 21.47
N LEU A 78 4.11 3.44 20.74
CA LEU A 78 5.09 3.46 19.64
C LEU A 78 4.66 4.41 18.50
N GLU A 79 3.37 4.43 18.15
CA GLU A 79 2.81 5.39 17.18
C GLU A 79 3.05 6.84 17.64
N THR A 80 2.74 7.12 18.91
CA THR A 80 2.90 8.45 19.51
C THR A 80 4.37 8.87 19.52
N GLU A 81 5.27 7.98 19.92
CA GLU A 81 6.70 8.26 20.00
C GLU A 81 7.32 8.50 18.62
N LEU A 82 7.02 7.64 17.63
CA LEU A 82 7.43 7.83 16.24
C LEU A 82 6.89 9.15 15.67
N GLN A 83 5.62 9.46 15.95
CA GLN A 83 4.99 10.69 15.49
C GLN A 83 5.71 11.92 16.05
N GLN A 84 5.99 11.94 17.36
CA GLN A 84 6.66 13.05 18.01
C GLN A 84 8.12 13.18 17.59
N ARG A 85 8.85 12.06 17.45
CA ARG A 85 10.29 12.06 17.12
C ARG A 85 10.55 12.56 15.70
N PHE A 86 9.71 12.18 14.75
CA PHE A 86 9.92 12.43 13.32
C PHE A 86 8.93 13.44 12.70
N GLY A 87 7.96 13.94 13.46
CA GLY A 87 6.96 14.91 12.97
C GLY A 87 6.01 14.31 11.92
N LEU A 88 5.64 13.04 12.08
CA LEU A 88 4.84 12.32 11.09
C LEU A 88 3.38 12.76 11.10
N LYS A 89 2.79 12.88 9.91
CA LYS A 89 1.37 13.18 9.72
C LYS A 89 0.50 11.96 10.02
N LEU A 90 1.04 10.78 9.81
CA LEU A 90 0.33 9.51 9.94
C LEU A 90 1.30 8.43 10.44
N VAL A 91 0.94 7.72 11.50
CA VAL A 91 1.70 6.55 11.96
C VAL A 91 0.73 5.42 12.27
N ARG A 92 1.10 4.21 11.85
CA ARG A 92 0.39 2.98 12.22
C ARG A 92 1.41 1.91 12.58
N VAL A 93 1.32 1.40 13.81
CA VAL A 93 2.14 0.29 14.29
C VAL A 93 1.26 -0.92 14.47
N MET A 94 1.52 -1.96 13.69
CA MET A 94 0.83 -3.24 13.77
C MET A 94 1.51 -4.13 14.82
N PRO A 95 0.78 -4.97 15.56
CA PRO A 95 1.40 -5.93 16.49
C PRO A 95 2.45 -6.81 15.80
N ALA A 96 3.51 -7.25 16.49
CA ALA A 96 4.46 -8.19 15.90
C ALA A 96 3.87 -9.62 15.88
N LEU A 97 3.31 -10.04 14.74
CA LEU A 97 2.74 -11.38 14.54
C LEU A 97 3.13 -11.91 13.16
N ASN A 98 3.40 -13.22 13.09
CA ASN A 98 3.86 -13.90 11.88
C ASN A 98 2.71 -14.47 11.03
N THR A 99 1.45 -14.21 11.37
CA THR A 99 0.28 -14.76 10.66
C THR A 99 -0.85 -13.72 10.57
N PRO A 100 -1.33 -13.36 9.35
CA PRO A 100 -0.81 -13.73 8.02
C PRO A 100 0.61 -13.16 7.77
N PRO A 101 1.25 -13.43 6.61
CA PRO A 101 2.57 -12.89 6.28
C PRO A 101 2.66 -11.37 6.47
N MET A 102 3.84 -10.89 6.85
CA MET A 102 4.05 -9.50 7.27
C MET A 102 3.63 -8.48 6.20
N ASN A 103 3.94 -8.72 4.92
CA ASN A 103 3.53 -7.87 3.81
C ASN A 103 2.00 -7.70 3.72
N VAL A 104 1.23 -8.77 3.96
CA VAL A 104 -0.23 -8.73 4.00
C VAL A 104 -0.74 -7.92 5.19
N ARG A 105 -0.16 -8.14 6.37
CA ARG A 105 -0.55 -7.42 7.60
C ARG A 105 -0.30 -5.93 7.49
N LEU A 106 0.88 -5.55 6.98
CA LEU A 106 1.22 -4.17 6.70
C LEU A 106 0.33 -3.59 5.60
N GLY A 107 -0.01 -4.38 4.56
CA GLY A 107 -0.96 -3.99 3.52
C GLY A 107 -2.34 -3.63 4.09
N ILE A 108 -2.89 -4.44 5.00
CA ILE A 108 -4.15 -4.14 5.70
C ILE A 108 -4.03 -2.85 6.51
N GLY A 109 -2.95 -2.71 7.30
CA GLY A 109 -2.71 -1.51 8.11
C GLY A 109 -2.59 -0.24 7.26
N ALA A 110 -1.92 -0.34 6.11
CA ALA A 110 -1.75 0.75 5.17
C ALA A 110 -3.06 1.13 4.48
N ALA A 111 -3.84 0.15 4.01
CA ALA A 111 -5.16 0.38 3.44
C ALA A 111 -6.07 1.12 4.44
N GLN A 112 -6.13 0.65 5.70
CA GLN A 112 -6.92 1.30 6.75
C GLN A 112 -6.48 2.73 7.05
N SER A 113 -5.17 2.97 7.00
CA SER A 113 -4.56 4.29 7.22
C SER A 113 -4.88 5.24 6.07
N LEU A 114 -4.76 4.76 4.83
CA LEU A 114 -5.09 5.49 3.60
C LEU A 114 -6.57 5.89 3.56
N MET A 115 -7.48 5.00 3.97
CA MET A 115 -8.91 5.31 4.11
C MET A 115 -9.20 6.44 5.11
N GLY A 116 -8.27 6.74 6.02
CA GLY A 116 -8.41 7.83 7.00
C GLY A 116 -7.94 9.19 6.46
N VAL A 117 -7.14 9.22 5.39
CA VAL A 117 -6.54 10.46 4.85
C VAL A 117 -7.06 10.82 3.46
N LEU A 118 -7.39 9.84 2.63
CA LEU A 118 -7.92 10.07 1.29
C LEU A 118 -9.36 10.60 1.34
N GLN A 119 -9.61 11.66 0.59
CA GLN A 119 -10.92 12.24 0.33
C GLN A 119 -11.48 11.76 -1.02
N PRO A 120 -12.80 11.81 -1.23
CA PRO A 120 -13.40 11.40 -2.50
C PRO A 120 -12.80 12.15 -3.70
N GLY A 121 -12.51 11.42 -4.79
CA GLY A 121 -11.96 11.99 -6.03
C GLY A 121 -10.47 12.37 -6.01
N GLN A 122 -9.78 12.23 -4.87
CA GLN A 122 -8.35 12.51 -4.77
C GLN A 122 -7.48 11.54 -5.59
N LEU A 123 -6.27 11.97 -5.89
CA LEU A 123 -5.26 11.23 -6.63
C LEU A 123 -4.28 10.55 -5.67
N LEU A 124 -4.24 9.22 -5.71
CA LEU A 124 -3.28 8.39 -4.99
C LEU A 124 -2.15 7.95 -5.92
N ALA A 125 -0.93 8.38 -5.61
CA ALA A 125 0.27 7.90 -6.27
C ALA A 125 0.78 6.61 -5.62
N VAL A 126 1.10 5.61 -6.42
CA VAL A 126 1.41 4.25 -5.94
C VAL A 126 2.80 3.84 -6.41
N GLY A 127 3.64 3.39 -5.48
CA GLY A 127 4.92 2.74 -5.77
C GLY A 127 4.77 1.24 -6.00
N PHE A 128 5.78 0.60 -6.58
CA PHE A 128 5.79 -0.86 -6.73
C PHE A 128 6.19 -1.56 -5.41
N GLY A 129 6.06 -2.89 -5.39
CA GLY A 129 6.50 -3.75 -4.28
C GLY A 129 5.36 -4.54 -3.65
N GLU A 130 5.69 -5.68 -3.06
CA GLU A 130 4.70 -6.63 -2.53
C GLU A 130 3.77 -5.99 -1.48
N THR A 131 4.32 -5.23 -0.54
CA THR A 131 3.55 -4.58 0.52
C THR A 131 2.63 -3.47 -0.01
N THR A 132 3.11 -2.68 -0.97
CA THR A 132 2.32 -1.62 -1.62
C THR A 132 1.18 -2.23 -2.44
N MET A 133 1.43 -3.30 -3.17
CA MET A 133 0.40 -4.02 -3.92
C MET A 133 -0.62 -4.67 -3.00
N SER A 134 -0.18 -5.26 -1.88
CA SER A 134 -1.10 -5.77 -0.86
C SER A 134 -1.95 -4.66 -0.23
N SER A 135 -1.39 -3.47 -0.04
CA SER A 135 -2.15 -2.29 0.40
C SER A 135 -3.25 -1.94 -0.60
N LEU A 136 -2.93 -1.95 -1.89
CA LEU A 136 -3.88 -1.63 -2.95
C LEU A 136 -5.02 -2.65 -3.04
N GLN A 137 -4.73 -3.94 -2.87
CA GLN A 137 -5.74 -5.00 -2.86
C GLN A 137 -6.79 -4.78 -1.75
N HIS A 138 -6.33 -4.49 -0.53
CA HIS A 138 -7.22 -4.24 0.62
C HIS A 138 -7.88 -2.85 0.60
N LEU A 139 -7.48 -1.96 -0.32
CA LEU A 139 -8.06 -0.64 -0.53
C LEU A 139 -9.07 -0.62 -1.69
N SER A 140 -9.22 -1.72 -2.45
CA SER A 140 -9.98 -1.77 -3.71
C SER A 140 -11.43 -1.28 -3.61
N GLY A 141 -12.21 -1.78 -2.65
CA GLY A 141 -13.60 -1.34 -2.44
C GLY A 141 -13.72 0.13 -2.02
N PHE A 142 -12.72 0.67 -1.30
CA PHE A 142 -12.67 2.09 -0.97
C PHE A 142 -12.35 2.94 -2.20
N ILE A 143 -11.42 2.50 -3.05
CA ILE A 143 -11.09 3.18 -4.31
C ILE A 143 -12.33 3.32 -5.19
N SER A 144 -13.09 2.24 -5.36
CA SER A 144 -14.31 2.24 -6.15
C SER A 144 -15.39 3.15 -5.55
N SER A 145 -15.69 2.99 -4.25
CA SER A 145 -16.77 3.76 -3.60
C SER A 145 -16.49 5.25 -3.46
N GLN A 146 -15.23 5.65 -3.29
CA GLN A 146 -14.83 7.05 -3.13
C GLN A 146 -14.27 7.66 -4.43
N GLN A 147 -14.31 6.92 -5.55
CA GLN A 147 -13.81 7.36 -6.85
C GLN A 147 -12.36 7.86 -6.80
N ILE A 148 -11.50 7.17 -6.04
CA ILE A 148 -10.08 7.51 -5.93
C ILE A 148 -9.42 7.25 -7.28
N ARG A 149 -8.63 8.22 -7.76
CA ARG A 149 -7.83 8.09 -8.98
C ARG A 149 -6.45 7.56 -8.63
N LEU A 150 -5.89 6.69 -9.45
CA LEU A 150 -4.57 6.12 -9.22
C LEU A 150 -3.58 6.58 -10.27
N VAL A 151 -2.34 6.80 -9.84
CA VAL A 151 -1.20 7.04 -10.73
C VAL A 151 0.05 6.29 -10.26
N THR A 152 0.81 5.70 -11.17
CA THR A 152 2.07 5.01 -10.81
C THR A 152 3.21 6.00 -10.63
N LEU A 153 4.00 5.84 -9.57
CA LEU A 153 5.20 6.65 -9.31
C LEU A 153 6.39 6.28 -10.20
N SER A 154 6.38 5.07 -10.79
CA SER A 154 7.46 4.59 -11.65
C SER A 154 6.93 3.80 -12.83
N GLY A 155 7.78 3.62 -13.85
CA GLY A 155 7.58 2.62 -14.89
C GLY A 155 7.66 1.19 -14.34
N GLY A 156 7.54 0.22 -15.25
CA GLY A 156 7.63 -1.22 -14.99
C GLY A 156 6.36 -1.97 -15.43
N VAL A 157 5.18 -1.36 -15.26
CA VAL A 157 3.83 -1.90 -15.56
C VAL A 157 3.52 -3.23 -14.84
N GLY A 158 4.26 -4.29 -15.16
CA GLY A 158 4.11 -5.64 -14.59
C GLY A 158 4.03 -5.70 -13.06
N PRO A 159 4.95 -5.07 -12.30
CA PRO A 159 4.91 -5.09 -10.83
C PRO A 159 3.60 -4.56 -10.23
N TYR A 160 2.93 -3.66 -10.95
CA TYR A 160 1.69 -3.04 -10.48
C TYR A 160 0.44 -3.91 -10.71
N MET A 161 0.51 -4.90 -11.59
CA MET A 161 -0.66 -5.69 -12.02
C MET A 161 -1.26 -6.55 -10.90
N THR A 162 -0.46 -6.95 -9.92
CA THR A 162 -0.95 -7.75 -8.78
C THR A 162 -1.87 -6.95 -7.86
N GLY A 163 -1.69 -5.64 -7.76
CA GLY A 163 -2.59 -4.74 -7.02
C GLY A 163 -3.70 -4.19 -7.90
N ILE A 164 -3.34 -3.58 -9.03
CA ILE A 164 -4.28 -2.89 -9.94
C ILE A 164 -5.28 -3.87 -10.55
N GLY A 165 -4.88 -5.12 -10.81
CA GLY A 165 -5.77 -6.13 -11.41
C GLY A 165 -6.93 -6.57 -10.52
N GLN A 166 -6.99 -6.15 -9.25
CA GLN A 166 -8.11 -6.40 -8.34
C GLN A 166 -9.10 -5.22 -8.27
N LEU A 167 -8.80 -4.10 -8.95
CA LEU A 167 -9.66 -2.93 -8.95
C LEU A 167 -10.83 -3.12 -9.93
N ASP A 168 -11.93 -2.43 -9.65
CA ASP A 168 -13.04 -2.34 -10.60
C ASP A 168 -12.57 -1.69 -11.91
N ALA A 169 -13.02 -2.21 -13.05
CA ALA A 169 -12.61 -1.74 -14.38
C ALA A 169 -12.97 -0.27 -14.66
N ALA A 170 -13.93 0.30 -13.92
CA ALA A 170 -14.28 1.72 -13.99
C ALA A 170 -13.31 2.63 -13.22
N CYS A 171 -12.40 2.08 -12.42
CA CYS A 171 -11.42 2.88 -11.69
C CYS A 171 -10.45 3.57 -12.66
N SER A 172 -10.20 4.86 -12.43
CA SER A 172 -9.25 5.64 -13.23
C SER A 172 -7.82 5.32 -12.78
N VAL A 173 -7.04 4.70 -13.67
CA VAL A 173 -5.66 4.30 -13.40
C VAL A 173 -4.75 4.83 -14.51
N SER A 174 -3.83 5.73 -14.15
CA SER A 174 -2.80 6.26 -15.04
C SER A 174 -1.46 5.58 -14.78
N MET A 175 -0.92 4.88 -15.78
CA MET A 175 0.35 4.16 -15.65
C MET A 175 1.41 4.77 -16.56
N ILE A 176 2.64 4.88 -16.06
CA ILE A 176 3.79 5.30 -16.85
C ILE A 176 4.06 4.21 -17.90
N PRO A 177 3.90 4.48 -19.21
CA PRO A 177 4.02 3.47 -20.27
C PRO A 177 5.50 3.24 -20.65
N ALA A 178 6.34 2.95 -19.65
CA ALA A 178 7.77 2.73 -19.82
C ALA A 178 8.27 1.63 -18.85
N PRO A 179 9.44 1.01 -19.12
CA PRO A 179 10.14 0.17 -18.13
C PRO A 179 10.47 0.95 -16.85
N LEU A 180 10.74 0.25 -15.74
CA LEU A 180 11.22 0.91 -14.50
C LEU A 180 12.62 1.50 -14.70
N ARG A 181 13.51 0.69 -15.30
CA ARG A 181 14.91 0.99 -15.57
C ARG A 181 15.19 0.68 -17.04
N VAL A 182 15.99 1.52 -17.69
CA VAL A 182 16.47 1.32 -19.06
C VAL A 182 17.98 1.15 -19.11
N SER A 183 18.51 0.85 -20.29
CA SER A 183 19.92 0.48 -20.48
C SER A 183 20.91 1.63 -20.31
N SER A 184 20.47 2.89 -20.35
CA SER A 184 21.35 4.06 -20.17
C SER A 184 20.58 5.32 -19.78
N ALA A 185 21.31 6.27 -19.18
CA ALA A 185 20.81 7.61 -18.88
C ALA A 185 20.27 8.36 -20.13
N GLU A 186 20.89 8.12 -21.29
CA GLU A 186 20.45 8.70 -22.57
C GLU A 186 19.06 8.21 -22.97
N VAL A 187 18.84 6.89 -22.92
CA VAL A 187 17.52 6.29 -23.21
C VAL A 187 16.47 6.77 -22.21
N ALA A 188 16.83 6.89 -20.94
CA ALA A 188 15.94 7.44 -19.92
C ALA A 188 15.56 8.89 -20.24
N GLY A 189 16.52 9.71 -20.64
CA GLY A 189 16.29 11.09 -21.06
C GLY A 189 15.37 11.22 -22.28
N ILE A 190 15.50 10.33 -23.27
CA ILE A 190 14.61 10.28 -24.44
C ILE A 190 13.19 9.92 -24.01
N LEU A 191 13.02 8.81 -23.29
CA LEU A 191 11.69 8.35 -22.88
C LEU A 191 10.98 9.32 -21.93
N LYS A 192 11.71 10.00 -21.03
CA LYS A 192 11.13 11.04 -20.16
C LYS A 192 10.59 12.25 -20.93
N ARG A 193 11.05 12.49 -22.16
CA ARG A 193 10.55 13.58 -23.02
C ARG A 193 9.33 13.19 -23.85
N GLU A 194 9.07 11.90 -24.02
CA GLU A 194 7.85 11.42 -24.69
C GLU A 194 6.62 11.87 -23.91
N THR A 195 5.70 12.55 -24.59
CA THR A 195 4.51 13.16 -23.97
C THR A 195 3.72 12.15 -23.15
N SER A 196 3.56 10.91 -23.65
CA SER A 196 2.83 9.85 -22.96
C SER A 196 3.46 9.41 -21.64
N VAL A 197 4.78 9.54 -21.49
CA VAL A 197 5.52 9.24 -20.25
C VAL A 197 5.53 10.47 -19.35
N ARG A 198 5.90 11.63 -19.91
CA ARG A 198 6.02 12.89 -19.18
C ARG A 198 4.71 13.29 -18.51
N ASP A 199 3.59 13.19 -19.21
CA ASP A 199 2.30 13.65 -18.69
C ASP A 199 1.85 12.82 -17.47
N VAL A 200 2.15 11.50 -17.46
CA VAL A 200 1.85 10.65 -16.31
C VAL A 200 2.79 10.93 -15.14
N ILE A 201 4.08 11.17 -15.39
CA ILE A 201 5.04 11.59 -14.36
C ILE A 201 4.57 12.92 -13.73
N LEU A 202 4.17 13.90 -14.55
CA LEU A 202 3.64 15.18 -14.07
C LEU A 202 2.38 14.98 -13.22
N ALA A 203 1.44 14.14 -13.66
CA ALA A 203 0.26 13.79 -12.87
C ALA A 203 0.64 13.15 -11.52
N ALA A 204 1.64 12.28 -11.49
CA ALA A 204 2.14 11.66 -10.27
C ALA A 204 2.74 12.68 -9.28
N THR A 205 3.44 13.71 -9.77
CA THR A 205 3.97 14.81 -8.93
C THR A 205 2.89 15.73 -8.36
N ALA A 206 1.66 15.65 -8.87
CA ALA A 206 0.51 16.44 -8.41
C ALA A 206 -0.46 15.62 -7.53
N ALA A 207 -0.06 14.42 -7.08
CA ALA A 207 -0.91 13.56 -6.28
C ALA A 207 -1.15 14.13 -4.86
N ASP A 208 -2.32 13.83 -4.30
CA ASP A 208 -2.69 14.25 -2.94
C ASP A 208 -1.98 13.41 -1.87
N VAL A 209 -1.85 12.10 -2.15
CA VAL A 209 -1.25 11.11 -1.27
C VAL A 209 -0.39 10.16 -2.09
N ALA A 210 0.75 9.74 -1.56
CA ALA A 210 1.57 8.66 -2.09
C ALA A 210 1.65 7.49 -1.10
N VAL A 211 1.72 6.27 -1.63
CA VAL A 211 2.05 5.06 -0.88
C VAL A 211 3.25 4.37 -1.52
N VAL A 212 4.30 4.14 -0.74
CA VAL A 212 5.58 3.55 -1.21
C VAL A 212 6.06 2.46 -0.27
N GLY A 213 6.72 1.45 -0.85
CA GLY A 213 7.52 0.51 -0.07
C GLY A 213 8.92 1.07 0.18
N ILE A 214 9.58 0.59 1.24
CA ILE A 214 10.98 0.88 1.52
C ILE A 214 11.78 -0.41 1.40
N GLY A 215 12.77 -0.41 0.50
CA GLY A 215 13.74 -1.48 0.32
C GLY A 215 14.95 -1.29 1.24
N SER A 216 15.65 -2.37 1.55
CA SER A 216 16.88 -2.33 2.34
C SER A 216 17.97 -3.16 1.67
N VAL A 217 19.20 -2.67 1.70
CA VAL A 217 20.36 -3.44 1.21
C VAL A 217 20.65 -4.65 2.10
N ASN A 218 20.23 -4.61 3.38
CA ASN A 218 20.41 -5.69 4.35
C ASN A 218 19.51 -6.91 4.06
N GLN A 219 18.48 -6.77 3.22
CA GLN A 219 17.64 -7.89 2.77
C GLN A 219 18.36 -8.85 1.82
N ARG A 220 19.51 -8.46 1.27
CA ARG A 220 20.29 -9.29 0.33
C ARG A 220 19.38 -9.82 -0.79
N ARG A 221 19.27 -11.16 -0.92
CA ARG A 221 18.51 -11.87 -1.96
C ARG A 221 16.99 -11.76 -1.81
N ASP A 222 16.49 -11.37 -0.64
CA ASP A 222 15.05 -11.23 -0.40
C ASP A 222 14.51 -9.87 -0.85
N ALA A 223 15.39 -8.92 -1.19
CA ALA A 223 15.00 -7.60 -1.68
C ALA A 223 14.19 -7.70 -2.99
N THR A 224 13.00 -7.08 -3.02
CA THR A 224 12.10 -7.12 -4.19
C THR A 224 12.78 -6.58 -5.45
N ILE A 225 13.54 -5.47 -5.34
CA ILE A 225 14.24 -4.87 -6.49
C ILE A 225 15.23 -5.82 -7.16
N LEU A 226 15.84 -6.73 -6.38
CA LEU A 226 16.76 -7.76 -6.86
C LEU A 226 15.99 -8.96 -7.42
N ARG A 227 14.98 -9.47 -6.71
CA ARG A 227 14.13 -10.59 -7.16
C ARG A 227 13.37 -10.27 -8.45
N SER A 228 13.05 -8.99 -8.68
CA SER A 228 12.44 -8.49 -9.91
C SER A 228 13.42 -8.25 -11.05
N GLY A 229 14.73 -8.45 -10.83
CA GLY A 229 15.76 -8.34 -11.86
C GLY A 229 16.10 -6.92 -12.28
N TYR A 230 15.74 -5.90 -11.49
CA TYR A 230 16.08 -4.50 -11.80
C TYR A 230 17.52 -4.15 -11.45
N ILE A 231 18.12 -4.91 -10.54
CA ILE A 231 19.53 -4.85 -10.19
C ILE A 231 20.09 -6.26 -10.05
N SER A 232 21.39 -6.38 -10.23
CA SER A 232 22.17 -7.58 -9.91
C SER A 232 22.65 -7.59 -8.45
N GLU A 233 23.05 -8.77 -7.95
CA GLU A 233 23.74 -8.89 -6.65
C GLU A 233 25.01 -8.03 -6.60
N GLY A 234 25.77 -7.98 -7.70
CA GLY A 234 26.98 -7.17 -7.79
C GLY A 234 26.71 -5.67 -7.63
N GLU A 235 25.64 -5.17 -8.27
CA GLU A 235 25.19 -3.78 -8.11
C GLU A 235 24.75 -3.50 -6.68
N GLN A 236 23.95 -4.38 -6.05
CA GLN A 236 23.53 -4.19 -4.66
C GLN A 236 24.72 -4.09 -3.70
N LEU A 237 25.73 -4.98 -3.85
CA LEU A 237 26.95 -4.91 -3.05
C LEU A 237 27.72 -3.61 -3.31
N MET A 238 27.80 -3.16 -4.57
CA MET A 238 28.45 -1.90 -4.92
C MET A 238 27.73 -0.70 -4.31
N TYR A 239 26.40 -0.67 -4.34
CA TYR A 239 25.60 0.40 -3.75
C TYR A 239 25.77 0.46 -2.23
N ALA A 240 25.76 -0.69 -1.55
CA ALA A 240 26.05 -0.76 -0.12
C ALA A 240 27.45 -0.23 0.21
N ARG A 241 28.48 -0.57 -0.60
CA ARG A 241 29.85 -0.04 -0.44
C ARG A 241 29.94 1.48 -0.65
N LYS A 242 29.07 2.03 -1.50
CA LYS A 242 28.93 3.48 -1.72
C LYS A 242 28.07 4.17 -0.65
N GLY A 243 27.64 3.45 0.39
CA GLY A 243 26.94 4.02 1.54
C GLY A 243 25.40 3.93 1.47
N ALA A 244 24.84 3.20 0.50
CA ALA A 244 23.41 2.97 0.47
C ALA A 244 22.95 2.08 1.63
N VAL A 245 21.90 2.49 2.36
CA VAL A 245 21.24 1.71 3.42
C VAL A 245 19.90 1.12 2.98
N GLY A 246 19.27 1.72 1.97
CA GLY A 246 18.00 1.26 1.42
C GLY A 246 17.58 2.04 0.19
N ASP A 247 16.38 1.77 -0.32
CA ASP A 247 15.85 2.44 -1.50
C ASP A 247 14.35 2.74 -1.41
N ILE A 248 13.92 3.79 -2.11
CA ILE A 248 12.52 4.10 -2.39
C ILE A 248 12.40 4.25 -3.90
N LEU A 249 11.53 3.46 -4.54
CA LEU A 249 11.32 3.44 -5.99
C LEU A 249 12.60 3.15 -6.82
N GLY A 250 13.61 2.51 -6.21
CA GLY A 250 14.93 2.30 -6.83
C GLY A 250 15.94 3.44 -6.63
N TYR A 251 15.54 4.55 -6.01
CA TYR A 251 16.47 5.58 -5.55
C TYR A 251 17.06 5.19 -4.21
N PHE A 252 18.35 4.90 -4.21
CA PHE A 252 19.11 4.46 -3.03
C PHE A 252 19.47 5.65 -2.12
N LEU A 253 19.23 5.47 -0.83
CA LEU A 253 19.42 6.45 0.24
C LEU A 253 20.67 6.12 1.06
N ASN A 254 21.43 7.14 1.48
CA ASN A 254 22.44 7.03 2.52
C ASN A 254 21.80 7.07 3.93
N ALA A 255 22.61 6.95 4.99
CA ALA A 255 22.14 6.99 6.38
C ALA A 255 21.58 8.36 6.83
N GLU A 256 21.82 9.41 6.03
CA GLU A 256 21.29 10.75 6.22
C GLU A 256 19.91 10.91 5.57
N GLY A 257 19.47 9.93 4.77
CA GLY A 257 18.23 9.98 4.01
C GLY A 257 18.34 10.80 2.72
N GLU A 258 19.56 11.06 2.27
CA GLU A 258 19.87 11.70 1.00
C GLU A 258 20.12 10.65 -0.08
N CYS A 259 19.90 11.02 -1.34
CA CYS A 259 20.19 10.12 -2.45
C CYS A 259 21.70 9.90 -2.54
N VAL A 260 22.15 8.64 -2.62
CA VAL A 260 23.58 8.35 -2.80
C VAL A 260 24.05 8.89 -4.14
N GLU A 261 25.07 9.74 -4.15
CA GLU A 261 25.61 10.32 -5.37
C GLU A 261 26.32 9.27 -6.24
N GLU A 262 26.47 9.57 -7.53
CA GLU A 262 27.24 8.75 -8.48
C GLU A 262 26.76 7.29 -8.65
N LEU A 263 25.47 7.03 -8.46
CA LEU A 263 24.87 5.75 -8.84
C LEU A 263 24.20 5.89 -10.21
N GLU A 264 24.76 5.22 -11.22
CA GLU A 264 24.26 5.30 -12.61
C GLU A 264 22.80 4.87 -12.73
N ILE A 265 22.35 3.91 -11.90
CA ILE A 265 20.94 3.49 -11.86
C ILE A 265 19.99 4.67 -11.66
N HIS A 266 20.33 5.69 -10.87
CA HIS A 266 19.42 6.83 -10.63
C HIS A 266 19.12 7.63 -11.90
N LYS A 267 20.05 7.63 -12.86
CA LYS A 267 19.87 8.28 -14.17
C LYS A 267 19.13 7.39 -15.17
N GLU A 268 19.08 6.08 -14.92
CA GLU A 268 18.43 5.06 -15.77
C GLU A 268 16.97 4.78 -15.37
N LEU A 269 16.50 5.34 -14.25
CA LEU A 269 15.14 5.15 -13.76
C LEU A 269 14.13 6.06 -14.46
N LEU A 270 12.96 5.49 -14.74
CA LEU A 270 11.80 6.15 -15.33
C LEU A 270 10.70 6.25 -14.27
N GLY A 271 10.48 7.46 -13.76
CA GLY A 271 9.54 7.69 -12.68
C GLY A 271 9.76 9.04 -12.01
N VAL A 272 8.97 9.28 -10.98
CA VAL A 272 9.09 10.39 -10.05
C VAL A 272 10.39 10.23 -9.27
N THR A 273 11.20 11.29 -9.24
CA THR A 273 12.43 11.33 -8.45
C THR A 273 12.13 11.40 -6.96
N LEU A 274 13.13 11.08 -6.13
CA LEU A 274 12.99 11.16 -4.68
C LEU A 274 12.69 12.59 -4.18
N ASP A 275 13.22 13.62 -4.85
CA ASP A 275 12.98 15.02 -4.49
C ASP A 275 11.59 15.49 -4.89
N GLU A 276 11.10 15.08 -6.06
CA GLU A 276 9.72 15.32 -6.51
C GLU A 276 8.72 14.60 -5.59
N LEU A 277 9.01 13.34 -5.21
CA LEU A 277 8.20 12.59 -4.25
C LEU A 277 8.08 13.35 -2.92
N ALA A 278 9.18 13.89 -2.42
CA ALA A 278 9.23 14.61 -1.15
C ALA A 278 8.39 15.91 -1.13
N GLN A 279 7.97 16.43 -2.29
CA GLN A 279 7.06 17.58 -2.37
C GLN A 279 5.59 17.21 -2.14
N LEU A 280 5.23 15.92 -2.21
CA LEU A 280 3.83 15.51 -2.06
C LEU A 280 3.32 15.77 -0.64
N PRO A 281 2.04 16.16 -0.48
CA PRO A 281 1.51 16.52 0.84
C PRO A 281 1.59 15.37 1.85
N THR A 282 1.26 14.16 1.43
CA THR A 282 1.26 12.97 2.30
C THR A 282 1.96 11.81 1.58
N ILE A 283 2.99 11.24 2.21
CA ILE A 283 3.79 10.15 1.65
C ILE A 283 3.87 9.05 2.70
N VAL A 284 3.09 7.99 2.51
CA VAL A 284 2.99 6.86 3.42
C VAL A 284 3.99 5.79 3.01
N GLY A 285 5.06 5.63 3.79
CA GLY A 285 5.97 4.50 3.69
C GLY A 285 5.39 3.26 4.38
N VAL A 286 5.38 2.12 3.69
CA VAL A 286 4.87 0.85 4.22
C VAL A 286 5.98 -0.19 4.21
N ALA A 287 6.54 -0.47 5.39
CA ALA A 287 7.69 -1.36 5.53
C ALA A 287 7.79 -1.95 6.94
N GLY A 288 8.30 -3.17 7.03
CA GLY A 288 8.59 -3.88 8.28
C GLY A 288 9.64 -4.96 8.06
N GLY A 289 10.19 -5.43 9.17
CA GLY A 289 11.40 -6.25 9.25
C GLY A 289 12.53 -5.46 9.91
N GLU A 290 13.19 -6.05 10.91
CA GLU A 290 14.36 -5.43 11.57
C GLU A 290 15.46 -5.11 10.56
N GLU A 291 15.60 -5.92 9.51
CA GLU A 291 16.57 -5.70 8.44
C GLU A 291 16.29 -4.43 7.62
N LYS A 292 15.10 -3.83 7.77
CA LYS A 292 14.74 -2.55 7.16
C LYS A 292 14.87 -1.36 8.11
N ALA A 293 15.22 -1.56 9.38
CA ALA A 293 15.23 -0.48 10.37
C ALA A 293 16.12 0.70 9.93
N ASP A 294 17.34 0.43 9.45
CA ASP A 294 18.26 1.47 8.95
C ASP A 294 17.68 2.25 7.76
N ALA A 295 17.08 1.54 6.81
CA ALA A 295 16.47 2.14 5.62
C ALA A 295 15.24 2.99 5.96
N ILE A 296 14.38 2.50 6.87
CA ILE A 296 13.21 3.23 7.36
C ILE A 296 13.67 4.48 8.13
N TYR A 297 14.65 4.32 9.01
CA TYR A 297 15.22 5.44 9.76
C TYR A 297 15.81 6.52 8.84
N ALA A 298 16.59 6.12 7.84
CA ALA A 298 17.11 7.04 6.83
C ALA A 298 15.98 7.77 6.06
N ALA A 299 14.95 7.04 5.62
CA ALA A 299 13.80 7.64 4.94
C ALA A 299 13.07 8.69 5.81
N LEU A 300 12.94 8.43 7.11
CA LEU A 300 12.36 9.37 8.08
C LEU A 300 13.27 10.57 8.33
N LYS A 301 14.57 10.34 8.57
CA LYS A 301 15.59 11.36 8.83
C LYS A 301 15.72 12.34 7.65
N GLY A 302 15.75 11.81 6.43
CA GLY A 302 15.76 12.59 5.19
C GLY A 302 14.41 13.16 4.77
N ARG A 303 13.34 12.97 5.57
CA ARG A 303 11.97 13.42 5.29
C ARG A 303 11.45 12.98 3.91
N ARG A 304 11.87 11.80 3.47
CA ARG A 304 11.44 11.17 2.21
C ARG A 304 10.04 10.58 2.30
N ILE A 305 9.61 10.32 3.52
CA ILE A 305 8.24 9.97 3.88
C ILE A 305 7.80 10.87 5.05
N ASN A 306 6.49 11.11 5.15
CA ASN A 306 5.90 11.82 6.29
C ASN A 306 4.72 11.06 6.91
N GLY A 307 4.48 9.83 6.47
CA GLY A 307 3.69 8.83 7.17
C GLY A 307 4.36 7.46 7.15
N LEU A 308 4.13 6.65 8.17
CA LEU A 308 4.74 5.32 8.31
C LEU A 308 3.72 4.28 8.76
N VAL A 309 3.70 3.15 8.07
CA VAL A 309 2.99 1.94 8.49
C VAL A 309 4.03 0.83 8.66
N THR A 310 4.16 0.34 9.89
CA THR A 310 5.16 -0.67 10.26
C THR A 310 4.62 -1.62 11.34
N GLU A 311 5.46 -2.47 11.91
CA GLU A 311 5.12 -3.35 13.04
C GLU A 311 6.01 -3.10 14.27
N GLU A 312 5.56 -3.57 15.43
CA GLU A 312 6.16 -3.25 16.74
C GLU A 312 7.68 -3.47 16.81
N THR A 313 8.19 -4.58 16.26
CA THR A 313 9.61 -4.93 16.34
C THR A 313 10.45 -3.93 15.55
N THR A 314 10.03 -3.64 14.32
CA THR A 314 10.65 -2.64 13.44
C THR A 314 10.55 -1.24 14.03
N ALA A 315 9.39 -0.86 14.59
CA ALA A 315 9.20 0.44 15.23
C ALA A 315 10.20 0.67 16.37
N ARG A 316 10.41 -0.34 17.23
CA ARG A 316 11.41 -0.28 18.31
C ARG A 316 12.83 -0.15 17.78
N ALA A 317 13.17 -0.92 16.73
CA ALA A 317 14.50 -0.83 16.11
C ALA A 317 14.76 0.56 15.51
N VAL A 318 13.77 1.14 14.81
CA VAL A 318 13.86 2.50 14.26
C VAL A 318 14.01 3.56 15.36
N LEU A 319 13.25 3.45 16.45
CA LEU A 319 13.37 4.36 17.59
C LEU A 319 14.73 4.25 18.29
N ALA A 320 15.29 3.04 18.40
CA ALA A 320 16.62 2.82 18.97
C ALA A 320 17.74 3.49 18.14
N LEU A 321 17.62 3.53 16.81
CA LEU A 321 18.54 4.25 15.92
C LEU A 321 18.44 5.77 16.04
N ALA A 322 17.28 6.26 16.49
CA ALA A 322 17.04 7.68 16.73
C ALA A 322 17.55 8.15 18.09
N GLY A 323 17.91 7.22 19.00
CA GLY A 323 18.29 7.47 20.39
C GLY A 323 19.61 8.18 20.59
#